data_AF-A0A8T2JCD5-F1
#
_entry.id   AF-A0A8T2JCD5-F1
#
_cell.length_a   1.000
_cell.length_b   1.000
_cell.length_c   1.000
_cell.angle_alpha   90.00
_cell.angle_beta   90.00
_cell.angle_gamma   90.00
#
_symmetry.space_group_name_H-M   'P 1'
#
loop_
_entity.id
_entity.type
_entity.pdbx_description
1 polymer ?
#
loop_
_entity_poly.entity_id
_entity_poly.type
_entity_poly.pdbx_seq_one_letter_code
_entity_poly.pdbx_strand_id
1 'polypeptide(L)'
;MVAVGRVCQGHDSDKMFPAFGFGARIPPDYKVSHDFAINFNEDNPECAGIQGVVEAYQNCLPKLQLYGPTNIAPIIQKVAKSASEETHTMEATQYFILLILTDGVITDMADTREAIVHASHLPMSVIIVGVGNADFSDMQMLDGDDGILRSPKGEPVLRDIVQFVPFRNFKHASPAALAKSVLAEVPNQVVDYYNGKGIKPKCMSEYESSRTLGP
;
A
#
# COMPACT_ATOMS: atom_id res chain seq x y z
N MET A 1 -3.92 -11.23 6.36
CA MET A 1 -2.53 -10.97 5.96
C MET A 1 -2.00 -12.01 4.97
N VAL A 2 -1.86 -13.29 5.36
CA VAL A 2 -1.24 -14.33 4.49
C VAL A 2 -1.96 -14.52 3.14
N ALA A 3 -3.29 -14.45 3.10
CA ALA A 3 -4.07 -14.68 1.88
C ALA A 3 -3.75 -13.66 0.77
N VAL A 4 -3.76 -12.37 1.09
CA VAL A 4 -3.49 -11.27 0.14
C VAL A 4 -2.04 -11.29 -0.28
N GLY A 5 -1.14 -11.38 0.70
CA GLY A 5 0.30 -11.40 0.44
C GLY A 5 0.73 -12.54 -0.48
N ARG A 6 0.13 -13.73 -0.35
CA ARG A 6 0.45 -14.87 -1.24
C ARG A 6 0.10 -14.62 -2.70
N VAL A 7 -0.96 -13.85 -2.97
CA VAL A 7 -1.34 -13.49 -4.34
C VAL A 7 -0.40 -12.41 -4.86
N CYS A 8 -0.12 -11.37 -4.08
CA CYS A 8 0.83 -10.31 -4.48
C CYS A 8 2.26 -10.85 -4.69
N GLN A 9 2.69 -11.82 -3.88
CA GLN A 9 4.02 -12.44 -4.00
C GLN A 9 4.25 -13.17 -5.33
N GLY A 10 3.19 -13.50 -6.08
CA GLY A 10 3.31 -14.03 -7.44
C GLY A 10 3.71 -12.98 -8.49
N HIS A 11 3.50 -11.70 -8.19
CA HIS A 11 3.75 -10.58 -9.10
C HIS A 11 5.02 -9.79 -8.76
N ASP A 12 5.64 -10.10 -7.62
CA ASP A 12 6.90 -9.53 -7.18
C ASP A 12 8.07 -10.46 -7.54
N SER A 13 9.07 -9.92 -8.24
CA SER A 13 10.16 -10.73 -8.82
C SER A 13 11.22 -11.17 -7.80
N ASP A 14 11.57 -10.32 -6.84
CA ASP A 14 12.59 -10.61 -5.83
C ASP A 14 11.98 -11.18 -4.53
N LYS A 15 10.67 -11.01 -4.36
CA LYS A 15 9.88 -11.42 -3.20
C LYS A 15 10.34 -10.70 -1.93
N MET A 16 10.84 -9.48 -2.06
CA MET A 16 11.27 -8.63 -0.96
C MET A 16 10.19 -7.58 -0.72
N PHE A 17 9.60 -7.61 0.49
CA PHE A 17 8.48 -6.73 0.83
C PHE A 17 8.92 -5.71 1.88
N PRO A 18 9.00 -4.42 1.54
CA PRO A 18 9.10 -3.36 2.53
C PRO A 18 7.91 -3.43 3.49
N ALA A 19 8.19 -3.50 4.79
CA ALA A 19 7.15 -3.63 5.81
C ALA A 19 7.27 -2.55 6.88
N PHE A 20 6.18 -1.81 7.07
CA PHE A 20 6.15 -0.64 7.94
C PHE A 20 5.02 -0.72 8.96
N GLY A 21 5.23 -0.06 10.09
CA GLY A 21 4.24 0.16 11.15
C GLY A 21 3.94 1.65 11.29
N PHE A 22 2.77 1.95 11.86
CA PHE A 22 2.33 3.31 12.14
C PHE A 22 1.50 3.34 13.42
N GLY A 23 1.45 4.48 14.11
CA GLY A 23 0.67 4.64 15.33
C GLY A 23 1.27 3.87 16.52
N ALA A 24 2.59 3.89 16.68
CA ALA A 24 3.23 3.27 17.83
C ALA A 24 4.37 4.12 18.35
N ARG A 25 4.67 3.98 19.64
CA ARG A 25 5.91 4.48 20.22
C ARG A 25 6.99 3.41 20.10
N ILE A 26 8.06 3.74 19.39
CA ILE A 26 9.15 2.81 19.06
C ILE A 26 10.35 3.02 19.98
N PRO A 27 11.03 1.96 20.45
CA PRO A 27 12.28 2.09 21.19
C PRO A 27 13.37 2.72 20.28
N PRO A 28 14.44 3.32 20.86
CA PRO A 28 14.71 3.46 22.29
C PRO A 28 14.00 4.65 22.95
N ASP A 29 13.63 5.67 22.17
CA ASP A 29 13.13 6.95 22.69
C ASP A 29 11.63 6.94 22.99
N TYR A 30 10.90 5.94 22.51
CA TYR A 30 9.43 5.82 22.61
C TYR A 30 8.69 7.07 22.12
N LYS A 31 9.21 7.68 21.05
CA LYS A 31 8.50 8.70 20.29
C LYS A 31 7.47 8.05 19.38
N VAL A 32 6.34 8.72 19.21
CA VAL A 32 5.29 8.29 18.29
C VAL A 32 5.84 8.34 16.87
N SER A 33 5.73 7.24 16.15
CA SER A 33 6.06 7.12 14.73
C SER A 33 4.86 6.61 13.95
N HIS A 34 4.74 7.07 12.71
CA HIS A 34 3.67 6.73 11.78
C HIS A 34 4.18 6.06 10.49
N ASP A 35 5.45 5.66 10.43
CA ASP A 35 6.08 5.13 9.22
C ASP A 35 7.38 4.34 9.47
N PHE A 36 7.53 3.66 10.61
CA PHE A 36 8.78 2.96 10.96
C PHE A 36 8.88 1.56 10.32
N ALA A 37 10.10 1.11 10.05
CA ALA A 37 10.37 -0.24 9.56
C ALA A 37 10.14 -1.29 10.67
N ILE A 38 9.27 -2.27 10.43
CA ILE A 38 8.92 -3.26 11.48
C ILE A 38 10.05 -4.24 11.78
N ASN A 39 11.03 -4.37 10.88
CA ASN A 39 12.26 -5.13 11.09
C ASN A 39 13.32 -4.34 11.90
N PHE A 40 13.02 -3.09 12.31
CA PHE A 40 13.93 -2.15 12.98
C PHE A 40 15.20 -1.79 12.18
N ASN A 41 15.13 -1.93 10.85
CA ASN A 41 16.18 -1.50 9.94
C ASN A 41 15.60 -0.45 8.96
N GLU A 42 15.75 0.83 9.29
CA GLU A 42 15.25 1.93 8.44
C GLU A 42 16.00 2.04 7.11
N ASP A 43 17.26 1.61 7.07
CA ASP A 43 18.06 1.62 5.84
C ASP A 43 17.64 0.50 4.87
N ASN A 44 17.08 -0.59 5.40
CA ASN A 44 16.52 -1.68 4.60
C ASN A 44 15.26 -2.27 5.27
N PRO A 45 14.06 -1.76 4.93
CA PRO A 45 12.79 -2.23 5.49
C PRO A 45 12.29 -3.54 4.88
N GLU A 46 13.05 -4.17 3.98
CA GLU A 46 12.60 -5.35 3.24
C GLU A 46 12.55 -6.61 4.09
N CYS A 47 11.51 -7.39 3.86
CA CYS A 47 11.27 -8.70 4.46
C CYS A 47 11.20 -9.77 3.37
N ALA A 48 11.89 -10.89 3.58
CA ALA A 48 11.91 -12.00 2.62
C ALA A 48 10.57 -12.76 2.61
N GLY A 49 9.75 -12.50 1.59
CA GLY A 49 8.43 -13.09 1.43
C GLY A 49 7.43 -12.67 2.50
N ILE A 50 6.19 -13.13 2.35
CA ILE A 50 5.14 -12.88 3.35
C ILE A 50 5.46 -13.53 4.70
N GLN A 51 6.20 -14.63 4.69
CA GLN A 51 6.64 -15.28 5.92
C GLN A 51 7.60 -14.36 6.70
N GLY A 52 8.55 -13.71 6.03
CA GLY A 52 9.43 -12.71 6.65
C GLY A 52 8.66 -11.52 7.21
N VAL A 53 7.62 -11.04 6.51
CA VAL A 53 6.74 -9.97 7.01
C VAL A 53 6.03 -10.39 8.31
N VAL A 54 5.50 -11.61 8.36
CA VAL A 54 4.82 -12.15 9.56
C VAL A 54 5.79 -12.29 10.72
N GLU A 55 7.01 -12.78 10.47
CA GLU A 55 8.05 -12.90 11.49
C GLU A 55 8.50 -11.54 12.02
N ALA A 56 8.73 -10.57 11.13
CA ALA A 56 9.07 -9.20 11.51
C ALA A 56 7.97 -8.57 12.36
N TYR A 57 6.70 -8.74 11.97
CA TYR A 57 5.55 -8.27 12.75
C TYR A 57 5.51 -8.90 14.16
N GLN A 58 5.67 -10.22 14.27
CA GLN A 58 5.67 -10.94 15.55
C GLN A 58 6.84 -10.52 16.46
N ASN A 59 8.01 -10.22 15.89
CA ASN A 59 9.18 -9.75 16.61
C ASN A 59 9.10 -8.27 17.01
N CYS A 60 8.38 -7.48 16.22
CA CYS A 60 8.19 -6.05 16.43
C CYS A 60 7.21 -5.78 17.57
N LEU A 61 6.02 -6.41 17.50
CA LEU A 61 4.88 -6.08 18.36
C LEU A 61 5.18 -6.07 19.87
N PRO A 62 5.93 -7.03 20.46
CA PRO A 62 6.23 -7.02 21.90
C PRO A 62 7.13 -5.86 22.36
N LYS A 63 7.82 -5.19 21.42
CA LYS A 63 8.75 -4.09 21.70
C LYS A 63 8.08 -2.71 21.56
N LEU A 64 6.88 -2.67 20.98
CA LEU A 64 6.14 -1.44 20.72
C LEU A 64 5.24 -1.08 21.90
N GLN A 65 5.02 0.22 22.11
CA GLN A 65 3.84 0.68 22.85
C GLN A 65 2.82 1.15 21.81
N LEU A 66 1.75 0.37 21.63
CA LEU A 66 0.64 0.75 20.76
C LEU A 66 0.07 2.09 21.21
N TYR A 67 -0.15 3.01 20.28
CA TYR A 67 -0.54 4.37 20.58
C TYR A 67 -1.49 4.92 19.50
N GLY A 68 -2.15 6.04 19.78
CA GLY A 68 -2.92 6.78 18.79
C GLY A 68 -2.25 8.13 18.51
N PRO A 69 -2.53 8.80 17.40
CA PRO A 69 -3.69 8.60 16.54
C PRO A 69 -3.43 7.62 15.37
N THR A 70 -4.48 7.23 14.65
CA THR A 70 -4.38 6.35 13.48
C THR A 70 -4.18 7.22 12.23
N ASN A 71 -2.95 7.70 12.07
CA ASN A 71 -2.56 8.54 10.94
C ASN A 71 -1.92 7.69 9.83
N ILE A 72 -2.46 7.75 8.62
CA ILE A 72 -1.97 6.97 7.47
C ILE A 72 -1.38 7.82 6.34
N ALA A 73 -1.54 9.15 6.38
CA ALA A 73 -0.91 10.03 5.40
C ALA A 73 0.61 9.85 5.33
N PRO A 74 1.35 9.70 6.47
CA PRO A 74 2.80 9.53 6.42
C PRO A 74 3.25 8.29 5.64
N ILE A 75 2.55 7.15 5.80
CA ILE A 75 2.93 5.93 5.10
C ILE A 75 2.60 5.99 3.60
N ILE A 76 1.49 6.62 3.23
CA ILE A 76 1.14 6.88 1.83
C ILE A 76 2.22 7.77 1.18
N GLN A 77 2.63 8.85 1.85
CA GLN A 77 3.66 9.76 1.36
C GLN A 77 5.02 9.08 1.23
N LYS A 78 5.40 8.20 2.18
CA LYS A 78 6.64 7.42 2.13
C LYS A 78 6.71 6.55 0.88
N VAL A 79 5.65 5.80 0.59
CA VAL A 79 5.60 4.96 -0.63
C VAL A 79 5.47 5.80 -1.90
N ALA A 80 4.72 6.90 -1.86
CA ALA A 80 4.62 7.84 -2.97
C ALA A 80 5.99 8.41 -3.36
N LYS A 81 6.86 8.69 -2.39
CA LYS A 81 8.22 9.14 -2.68
C LYS A 81 8.99 8.10 -3.49
N SER A 82 8.98 6.82 -3.08
CA SER A 82 9.61 5.74 -3.85
C SER A 82 8.99 5.58 -5.24
N ALA A 83 7.66 5.60 -5.35
CA ALA A 83 6.96 5.52 -6.63
C ALA A 83 7.29 6.70 -7.57
N SER A 84 7.59 7.89 -7.02
CA SER A 84 7.95 9.06 -7.82
C SER A 84 9.31 8.93 -8.51
N GLU A 85 10.25 8.19 -7.92
CA GLU A 85 11.59 7.98 -8.48
C GLU A 85 11.51 7.21 -9.80
N GLU A 86 10.59 6.24 -9.88
CA GLU A 86 10.33 5.43 -11.08
C GLU A 86 9.72 6.22 -12.25
N THR A 87 9.13 7.40 -12.01
CA THR A 87 8.51 8.18 -13.09
C THR A 87 9.52 8.69 -14.13
N HIS A 88 10.81 8.68 -13.82
CA HIS A 88 11.89 9.17 -14.69
C HIS A 88 12.31 8.16 -15.77
N THR A 89 12.00 6.88 -15.61
CA THR A 89 12.46 5.84 -16.55
C THR A 89 11.68 5.86 -17.87
N MET A 90 10.46 6.44 -17.87
CA MET A 90 9.46 6.34 -18.94
C MET A 90 9.14 4.90 -19.37
N GLU A 91 9.40 3.94 -18.49
CA GLU A 91 9.18 2.52 -18.73
C GLU A 91 8.20 1.95 -17.68
N ALA A 92 7.50 0.88 -18.04
CA ALA A 92 6.67 0.12 -17.10
C ALA A 92 7.53 -0.89 -16.31
N THR A 93 8.50 -0.39 -15.55
CA THR A 93 9.45 -1.19 -14.77
C THR A 93 8.88 -1.61 -13.43
N GLN A 94 8.29 -0.68 -12.69
CA GLN A 94 7.78 -0.92 -11.34
C GLN A 94 6.44 -0.22 -11.10
N TYR A 95 5.57 -0.89 -10.35
CA TYR A 95 4.29 -0.38 -9.86
C TYR A 95 4.11 -0.80 -8.41
N PHE A 96 3.78 0.15 -7.54
CA PHE A 96 3.73 -0.08 -6.09
C PHE A 96 2.31 -0.36 -5.61
N ILE A 97 2.13 -1.36 -4.76
CA ILE A 97 0.85 -1.63 -4.10
C ILE A 97 1.06 -1.51 -2.60
N LEU A 98 0.55 -0.43 -1.99
CA LEU A 98 0.58 -0.23 -0.55
C LEU A 98 -0.65 -0.89 0.10
N LEU A 99 -0.44 -2.01 0.81
CA LEU A 99 -1.48 -2.67 1.60
C LEU A 99 -1.44 -2.17 3.05
N ILE A 100 -2.47 -1.44 3.48
CA ILE A 100 -2.65 -0.93 4.83
C ILE A 100 -3.62 -1.83 5.59
N LEU A 101 -3.22 -2.28 6.79
CA LEU A 101 -4.10 -2.97 7.74
C LEU A 101 -4.35 -2.05 8.92
N THR A 102 -5.61 -1.78 9.24
CA THR A 102 -6.00 -0.91 10.35
C THR A 102 -7.23 -1.47 11.06
N ASP A 103 -7.33 -1.27 12.37
CA ASP A 103 -8.49 -1.64 13.18
C ASP A 103 -9.32 -0.43 13.66
N GLY A 104 -8.89 0.78 13.31
CA GLY A 104 -9.45 2.04 13.77
C GLY A 104 -9.70 3.06 12.68
N VAL A 105 -10.44 4.11 13.02
CA VAL A 105 -10.80 5.23 12.15
C VAL A 105 -9.56 6.07 11.83
N ILE A 106 -9.40 6.48 10.57
CA ILE A 106 -8.32 7.40 10.15
C ILE A 106 -8.58 8.77 10.76
N THR A 107 -7.59 9.30 11.48
CA THR A 107 -7.70 10.57 12.20
C THR A 107 -7.17 11.76 11.41
N ASP A 108 -6.28 11.53 10.45
CA ASP A 108 -5.67 12.54 9.58
C ASP A 108 -6.32 12.58 8.19
N MET A 109 -7.67 12.56 8.13
CA MET A 109 -8.41 12.47 6.87
C MET A 109 -8.08 13.59 5.87
N ALA A 110 -7.82 14.81 6.35
CA ALA A 110 -7.43 15.93 5.47
C ALA A 110 -6.08 15.66 4.78
N ASP A 111 -5.08 15.25 5.55
CA ASP A 111 -3.73 14.95 5.05
C ASP A 111 -3.73 13.67 4.20
N THR A 112 -4.53 12.68 4.57
CA THR A 112 -4.72 11.44 3.81
C THR A 112 -5.30 11.74 2.43
N ARG A 113 -6.32 12.61 2.34
CA ARG A 113 -6.89 13.05 1.06
C ARG A 113 -5.87 13.78 0.20
N GLU A 114 -5.05 14.66 0.79
CA GLU A 114 -3.97 15.34 0.05
C GLU A 114 -2.91 14.35 -0.44
N ALA A 115 -2.52 13.39 0.39
CA ALA A 115 -1.58 12.32 0.02
C ALA A 115 -2.10 11.44 -1.12
N ILE A 116 -3.39 11.06 -1.10
CA ILE A 116 -4.02 10.26 -2.16
C ILE A 116 -4.10 11.05 -3.47
N VAL A 117 -4.50 12.33 -3.43
CA VAL A 117 -4.53 13.18 -4.64
C VAL A 117 -3.15 13.30 -5.26
N HIS A 118 -2.10 13.51 -4.45
CA HIS A 118 -0.73 13.50 -4.93
C HIS A 118 -0.35 12.14 -5.54
N ALA A 119 -0.57 11.05 -4.79
CA ALA A 119 -0.24 9.68 -5.22
C ALA A 119 -0.96 9.24 -6.50
N SER A 120 -2.13 9.82 -6.82
CA SER A 120 -2.88 9.50 -8.05
C SER A 120 -2.08 9.77 -9.34
N HIS A 121 -1.03 10.60 -9.28
CA HIS A 121 -0.15 10.91 -10.40
C HIS A 121 1.02 9.93 -10.60
N LEU A 122 1.21 8.99 -9.67
CA LEU A 122 2.38 8.12 -9.52
C LEU A 122 2.02 6.65 -9.83
N PRO A 123 2.98 5.76 -10.14
CA PRO A 123 2.72 4.33 -10.40
C PRO A 123 2.44 3.56 -9.10
N MET A 124 1.35 3.89 -8.41
CA MET A 124 0.98 3.20 -7.18
C MET A 124 -0.54 3.07 -6.95
N SER A 125 -0.91 2.06 -6.18
CA SER A 125 -2.25 1.83 -5.61
C SER A 125 -2.17 1.73 -4.09
N VAL A 126 -3.26 2.07 -3.41
CA VAL A 126 -3.42 1.94 -1.97
C VAL A 126 -4.60 1.01 -1.69
N ILE A 127 -4.38 -0.05 -0.92
CA ILE A 127 -5.44 -0.94 -0.47
C ILE A 127 -5.54 -0.83 1.04
N ILE A 128 -6.72 -0.49 1.54
CA ILE A 128 -7.00 -0.36 2.96
C ILE A 128 -7.89 -1.53 3.38
N VAL A 129 -7.42 -2.35 4.32
CA VAL A 129 -8.19 -3.46 4.89
C VAL A 129 -8.52 -3.16 6.34
N GLY A 130 -9.81 -2.90 6.60
CA GLY A 130 -10.33 -2.64 7.94
C GLY A 130 -10.57 -3.94 8.72
N VAL A 131 -9.90 -4.12 9.85
CA VAL A 131 -10.02 -5.28 10.73
C VAL A 131 -10.82 -4.92 11.97
N GLY A 132 -11.59 -5.85 12.53
CA GLY A 132 -12.40 -5.59 13.73
C GLY A 132 -13.77 -4.96 13.42
N ASN A 133 -14.29 -4.19 14.36
CA ASN A 133 -15.68 -3.73 14.38
C ASN A 133 -15.84 -2.20 14.43
N ALA A 134 -14.78 -1.44 14.14
CA ALA A 134 -14.87 0.02 14.07
C ALA A 134 -15.87 0.48 12.98
N ASP A 135 -16.24 1.76 13.06
CA ASP A 135 -16.93 2.44 11.97
C ASP A 135 -15.92 2.73 10.85
N PHE A 136 -16.24 2.31 9.63
CA PHE A 136 -15.36 2.47 8.47
C PHE A 136 -15.98 3.37 7.40
N SER A 137 -17.01 4.14 7.74
CA SER A 137 -17.69 5.06 6.82
C SER A 137 -16.71 6.04 6.15
N ASP A 138 -15.74 6.56 6.90
CA ASP A 138 -14.71 7.45 6.36
C ASP A 138 -13.79 6.76 5.34
N MET A 139 -13.54 5.46 5.48
CA MET A 139 -12.70 4.70 4.55
C MET A 139 -13.46 4.38 3.26
N GLN A 140 -14.78 4.19 3.33
CA GLN A 140 -15.63 4.05 2.13
C GLN A 140 -15.59 5.33 1.28
N MET A 141 -15.50 6.50 1.91
CA MET A 141 -15.34 7.77 1.19
C MET A 141 -14.03 7.82 0.39
N LEU A 142 -12.99 7.07 0.78
CA LEU A 142 -11.71 7.06 0.08
C LEU A 142 -11.70 6.15 -1.17
N ASP A 143 -12.58 5.15 -1.22
CA ASP A 143 -12.65 4.04 -2.21
C ASP A 143 -13.06 4.47 -3.64
N GLY A 144 -13.27 5.76 -3.91
CA GLY A 144 -13.55 6.31 -5.24
C GLY A 144 -14.90 5.94 -5.89
N ASP A 145 -15.52 4.82 -5.48
CA ASP A 145 -16.76 4.26 -6.02
C ASP A 145 -17.98 5.20 -5.90
N ASP A 146 -18.07 5.94 -4.79
CA ASP A 146 -19.18 6.87 -4.51
C ASP A 146 -18.92 8.30 -5.04
N GLY A 147 -17.83 8.50 -5.78
CA GLY A 147 -17.51 9.75 -6.45
C GLY A 147 -16.04 10.16 -6.39
N ILE A 148 -15.72 11.24 -7.10
CA ILE A 148 -14.34 11.72 -7.23
C ILE A 148 -13.84 12.27 -5.90
N LEU A 149 -12.88 11.58 -5.29
CA LEU A 149 -12.16 12.06 -4.12
C LEU A 149 -11.45 13.38 -4.45
N ARG A 150 -11.54 14.35 -3.53
CA ARG A 150 -10.90 15.66 -3.66
C ARG A 150 -9.99 15.94 -2.48
N SER A 151 -8.95 16.75 -2.65
CA SER A 151 -8.17 17.30 -1.55
C SER A 151 -9.01 18.31 -0.75
N PRO A 152 -8.57 18.73 0.46
CA PRO A 152 -9.20 19.84 1.18
C PRO A 152 -9.25 21.16 0.37
N LYS A 153 -8.35 21.33 -0.61
CA LYS A 153 -8.30 22.47 -1.53
C LYS A 153 -9.27 22.34 -2.73
N GLY A 154 -9.97 21.21 -2.84
CA GLY A 154 -10.95 20.93 -3.90
C GLY A 154 -10.38 20.26 -5.15
N GLU A 155 -9.08 19.97 -5.17
CA GLU A 155 -8.40 19.31 -6.30
C GLU A 155 -8.84 17.84 -6.40
N PRO A 156 -9.35 17.37 -7.54
CA PRO A 156 -9.73 15.97 -7.70
C PRO A 156 -8.52 15.05 -7.84
N VAL A 157 -8.68 13.78 -7.46
CA VAL A 157 -7.75 12.72 -7.89
C VAL A 157 -7.70 12.64 -9.42
N LEU A 158 -6.52 12.35 -9.98
CA LEU A 158 -6.34 12.17 -11.43
C LEU A 158 -6.99 10.87 -11.92
N ARG A 159 -6.94 9.84 -11.09
CA ARG A 159 -7.47 8.50 -11.28
C ARG A 159 -7.78 7.89 -9.93
N ASP A 160 -8.66 6.91 -9.90
CA ASP A 160 -8.88 6.13 -8.69
C ASP A 160 -7.67 5.24 -8.40
N ILE A 161 -7.29 5.17 -7.12
CA ILE A 161 -6.13 4.42 -6.65
C ILE A 161 -6.38 3.69 -5.34
N VAL A 162 -7.55 3.86 -4.71
CA VAL A 162 -7.82 3.35 -3.37
C VAL A 162 -8.81 2.20 -3.48
N GLN A 163 -8.49 1.06 -2.88
CA GLN A 163 -9.47 0.01 -2.61
C GLN A 163 -9.69 -0.14 -1.11
N PHE A 164 -10.92 -0.03 -0.61
CA PHE A 164 -11.28 -0.35 0.76
C PHE A 164 -11.98 -1.69 0.90
N VAL A 165 -11.51 -2.55 1.81
CA VAL A 165 -12.13 -3.85 2.10
C VAL A 165 -12.31 -4.06 3.61
N PRO A 166 -13.55 -4.04 4.13
CA PRO A 166 -13.80 -4.42 5.52
C PRO A 166 -13.67 -5.94 5.70
N PHE A 167 -12.60 -6.39 6.37
CA PHE A 167 -12.30 -7.81 6.58
C PHE A 167 -13.44 -8.56 7.30
N ARG A 168 -14.24 -7.87 8.11
CA ARG A 168 -15.40 -8.46 8.81
C ARG A 168 -16.42 -9.11 7.86
N ASN A 169 -16.51 -8.64 6.61
CA ASN A 169 -17.42 -9.19 5.59
C ASN A 169 -16.95 -10.56 5.06
N PHE A 170 -15.71 -10.97 5.36
CA PHE A 170 -15.06 -12.16 4.84
C PHE A 170 -14.70 -13.19 5.91
N LYS A 171 -15.17 -13.02 7.17
CA LYS A 171 -14.87 -13.95 8.30
C LYS A 171 -15.18 -15.42 7.99
N HIS A 172 -16.21 -15.67 7.18
CA HIS A 172 -16.63 -17.02 6.76
C HIS A 172 -16.36 -17.30 5.28
N ALA A 173 -15.68 -16.39 4.60
CA ALA A 173 -15.36 -16.52 3.18
C ALA A 173 -14.03 -17.28 3.00
N SER A 174 -13.82 -17.82 1.79
CA SER A 174 -12.53 -18.43 1.47
C SER A 174 -11.43 -17.36 1.37
N PRO A 175 -10.16 -17.72 1.63
CA PRO A 175 -9.03 -16.84 1.38
C PRO A 175 -9.00 -16.26 -0.04
N ALA A 176 -9.46 -17.04 -1.02
CA ALA A 176 -9.56 -16.62 -2.42
C ALA A 176 -10.63 -15.53 -2.63
N ALA A 177 -11.77 -15.60 -1.93
CA ALA A 177 -12.79 -14.57 -2.00
C ALA A 177 -12.31 -13.24 -1.43
N LEU A 178 -11.57 -13.28 -0.31
CA LEU A 178 -10.93 -12.08 0.24
C LEU A 178 -9.88 -11.51 -0.72
N ALA A 179 -8.98 -12.35 -1.24
CA ALA A 179 -7.95 -11.90 -2.16
C ALA A 179 -8.55 -11.30 -3.45
N LYS A 180 -9.63 -11.90 -3.96
CA LYS A 180 -10.37 -11.36 -5.10
C LYS A 180 -10.92 -9.97 -4.82
N SER A 181 -11.52 -9.75 -3.65
CA SER A 181 -12.06 -8.43 -3.28
C SER A 181 -10.97 -7.40 -3.06
N VAL A 182 -9.85 -7.78 -2.44
CA VAL A 182 -8.72 -6.89 -2.14
C VAL A 182 -7.98 -6.45 -3.40
N LEU A 183 -7.94 -7.30 -4.42
CA LEU A 183 -7.21 -7.04 -5.67
C LEU A 183 -8.13 -6.73 -6.85
N ALA A 184 -9.42 -6.47 -6.60
CA ALA A 184 -10.41 -6.33 -7.66
C ALA A 184 -10.08 -5.19 -8.63
N GLU A 185 -9.67 -4.05 -8.10
CA GLU A 185 -9.44 -2.83 -8.89
C GLU A 185 -7.99 -2.64 -9.36
N VAL A 186 -7.02 -3.24 -8.66
CA VAL A 186 -5.59 -3.05 -8.94
C VAL A 186 -5.25 -3.24 -10.43
N PRO A 187 -5.74 -4.28 -11.15
CA PRO A 187 -5.45 -4.42 -12.58
C PRO A 187 -5.89 -3.21 -13.41
N ASN A 188 -7.07 -2.65 -13.14
CA ASN A 188 -7.57 -1.47 -13.85
C ASN A 188 -6.74 -0.24 -13.50
N GLN A 189 -6.43 -0.04 -12.21
CA GLN A 189 -5.62 1.08 -11.72
C GLN A 189 -4.20 1.09 -12.34
N VAL A 190 -3.62 -0.09 -12.59
CA VAL A 190 -2.33 -0.24 -13.30
C VAL A 190 -2.47 0.18 -14.77
N VAL A 191 -3.49 -0.34 -15.45
CA VAL A 191 -3.75 -0.05 -16.86
C VAL A 191 -4.03 1.44 -17.08
N ASP A 192 -4.87 2.04 -16.24
CA ASP A 192 -5.23 3.46 -16.31
C ASP A 192 -4.01 4.36 -16.14
N TYR A 193 -3.10 4.02 -15.21
CA TYR A 193 -1.86 4.75 -15.04
C TYR A 193 -0.99 4.72 -16.30
N TYR A 194 -0.61 3.52 -16.78
CA TYR A 194 0.33 3.43 -17.89
C TYR A 194 -0.26 3.92 -19.22
N ASN A 195 -1.56 3.68 -19.47
CA ASN A 195 -2.26 4.26 -20.62
C ASN A 195 -2.29 5.79 -20.53
N GLY A 196 -2.60 6.35 -19.36
CA GLY A 196 -2.60 7.80 -19.14
C GLY A 196 -1.22 8.45 -19.34
N LYS A 197 -0.13 7.69 -19.13
CA LYS A 197 1.25 8.11 -19.42
C LYS A 197 1.72 7.79 -20.84
N GLY A 198 0.92 7.09 -21.64
CA GLY A 198 1.31 6.63 -22.98
C GLY A 198 2.42 5.55 -22.97
N ILE A 199 2.64 4.90 -21.83
CA ILE A 199 3.66 3.85 -21.66
C ILE A 199 3.03 2.52 -22.05
N LYS A 200 3.65 1.81 -22.99
CA LYS A 200 3.18 0.50 -23.45
C LYS A 200 3.87 -0.63 -22.66
N PRO A 201 3.19 -1.77 -22.45
CA PRO A 201 3.83 -2.96 -21.91
C PRO A 201 5.02 -3.38 -22.79
N LYS A 202 6.15 -3.74 -22.17
CA LYS A 202 7.28 -4.33 -22.89
C LYS A 202 6.89 -5.70 -23.45
N CYS A 203 7.39 -6.05 -24.63
CA CYS A 203 7.13 -7.37 -25.20
C CYS A 203 7.87 -8.45 -24.37
N MET A 204 7.29 -9.64 -24.21
CA MET A 204 7.88 -10.70 -23.35
C MET A 204 9.35 -11.02 -23.71
N SER A 205 9.72 -10.95 -24.99
CA SER A 205 11.10 -11.18 -25.46
C SER A 205 12.11 -10.13 -24.98
N GLU A 206 11.66 -8.89 -24.74
CA GLU A 206 12.49 -7.79 -24.26
C GLU A 206 12.68 -7.87 -22.74
N TYR A 207 11.67 -8.36 -22.02
CA TYR A 207 11.72 -8.59 -20.57
C TYR A 207 12.79 -9.63 -20.21
N GLU A 208 12.82 -10.77 -20.90
CA GLU A 208 13.82 -11.82 -20.68
C GLU A 208 15.25 -11.35 -20.98
N SER A 209 15.42 -10.51 -22.02
CA SER A 209 16.71 -9.95 -22.42
C SER A 209 17.26 -8.93 -21.41
N SER A 210 16.40 -8.14 -20.76
CA SER A 210 16.80 -7.20 -19.71
C SER A 210 17.23 -7.87 -18.39
N ARG A 211 16.82 -9.14 -18.15
CA ARG A 211 17.24 -9.92 -16.97
C ARG A 211 18.65 -10.51 -17.09
N THR A 212 19.17 -10.69 -18.30
CA THR A 212 20.50 -11.27 -18.54
C THR A 212 21.67 -10.30 -18.35
N LEU A 213 21.40 -9.04 -17.99
CA LEU A 213 22.41 -8.00 -17.76
C LEU A 213 22.40 -7.54 -16.29
N GLY A 214 22.65 -8.49 -15.40
CA GLY A 214 23.06 -8.22 -14.02
C GLY A 214 24.23 -9.16 -13.66
N PRO A 215 25.38 -8.66 -13.22
CA PRO A 215 26.48 -9.49 -12.74
C PRO A 215 26.14 -10.20 -11.42
#